data_AF-A0A948XCA8-F1
#
_entry.id   AF-A0A948XCA8-F1
#
_cell.length_a   1.000
_cell.length_b   1.000
_cell.length_c   1.000
_cell.angle_alpha   90.00
_cell.angle_beta   90.00
_cell.angle_gamma   90.00
#
_symmetry.space_group_name_H-M   'P 1'
#
loop_
_entity.id
_entity.type
_entity.pdbx_description
1 polymer ?
#
loop_
_entity_poly.entity_id
_entity_poly.type
_entity_poly.pdbx_seq_one_letter_code
_entity_poly.pdbx_strand_id
1 'polypeptide(L)'
;MATKAHSGRASGSKRIRKIFGDIHEVVQMPNLIEVQRESYEQFLRSDPATGYVSGLEKTLRSVFPIRDFAGTAEMDFVHYELEDPKYDVEECRQRGITYAAPMRVTLRLIVFEVDQDTETRSVLDIKEQDVYMG
;
A
#
# COMPACT_ATOMS: atom_id res chain seq x y z
N MET A 1 -40.02 19.13 9.06
CA MET A 1 -39.33 18.15 8.21
C MET A 1 -38.31 17.45 9.09
N ALA A 2 -38.60 16.21 9.52
CA ALA A 2 -37.79 15.48 10.51
C ALA A 2 -36.72 14.64 9.80
N THR A 3 -35.44 14.89 10.08
CA THR A 3 -34.33 14.06 9.62
C THR A 3 -34.02 13.01 10.69
N LYS A 4 -34.17 11.73 10.33
CA LYS A 4 -33.91 10.57 11.20
C LYS A 4 -32.43 10.46 11.54
N ALA A 5 -32.10 10.48 12.83
CA ALA A 5 -30.80 10.08 13.35
C ALA A 5 -30.57 8.57 13.15
N HIS A 6 -29.38 8.20 12.69
CA HIS A 6 -28.97 6.80 12.56
C HIS A 6 -28.95 6.14 13.95
N SER A 7 -29.74 5.06 14.09
CA SER A 7 -29.85 4.29 15.32
C SER A 7 -28.62 3.38 15.51
N GLY A 8 -27.60 3.89 16.19
CA GLY A 8 -26.61 3.04 16.85
C GLY A 8 -27.30 2.21 17.94
N ARG A 9 -27.01 0.90 18.00
CA ARG A 9 -27.55 -0.04 19.01
C ARG A 9 -27.58 0.59 20.40
N ALA A 10 -28.78 0.81 20.93
CA ALA A 10 -28.97 1.30 22.29
C ALA A 10 -28.60 0.19 23.29
N SER A 11 -27.36 0.22 23.78
CA SER A 11 -27.05 -0.35 25.10
C SER A 11 -27.87 0.47 26.11
N GLY A 12 -28.87 -0.17 26.71
CA GLY A 12 -29.97 0.47 27.44
C GLY A 12 -29.54 1.57 28.43
N SER A 13 -30.35 2.63 28.44
CA SER A 13 -30.30 3.78 29.34
C SER A 13 -30.26 3.37 30.82
N LYS A 14 -29.06 3.16 31.37
CA LYS A 14 -28.83 3.10 32.82
C LYS A 14 -28.45 4.45 33.41
N ARG A 15 -28.02 5.42 32.58
CA ARG A 15 -27.56 6.73 33.04
C ARG A 15 -27.88 7.83 32.04
N ILE A 16 -28.70 8.80 32.46
CA ILE A 16 -29.00 10.01 31.67
C ILE A 16 -27.88 11.03 31.91
N ARG A 17 -27.27 11.52 30.83
CA ARG A 17 -26.33 12.65 30.85
C ARG A 17 -27.08 13.92 30.45
N LYS A 18 -27.19 14.89 31.35
CA LYS A 18 -27.73 16.23 31.04
C LYS A 18 -26.65 17.07 30.37
N ILE A 19 -26.99 17.76 29.27
CA ILE A 19 -26.12 18.66 28.51
C ILE A 19 -26.76 20.07 28.59
N PHE A 20 -25.97 21.09 28.92
CA PHE A 20 -26.44 22.48 29.14
C PHE A 20 -25.91 23.47 28.09
N GLY A 21 -25.29 22.98 27.01
CA GLY A 21 -24.78 23.84 25.93
C GLY A 21 -25.89 24.20 24.93
N ASP A 22 -25.97 25.48 24.56
CA ASP A 22 -26.97 26.01 23.61
C ASP A 22 -26.55 25.84 22.14
N ILE A 23 -25.25 25.66 21.86
CA ILE A 23 -24.73 25.47 20.50
C ILE A 23 -24.90 23.99 20.13
N HIS A 24 -25.69 23.73 19.09
CA HIS A 24 -25.87 22.40 18.55
C HIS A 24 -24.72 22.03 17.61
N GLU A 25 -24.31 20.78 17.66
CA GLU A 25 -23.26 20.23 16.80
C GLU A 25 -23.77 20.20 15.33
N VAL A 26 -23.13 20.99 14.46
CA VAL A 26 -23.54 21.18 13.05
C VAL A 26 -23.02 20.05 12.15
N VAL A 27 -21.92 19.41 12.54
CA VAL A 27 -21.27 18.31 11.82
C VAL A 27 -20.96 17.21 12.83
N GLN A 28 -21.26 15.97 12.49
CA GLN A 28 -20.99 14.83 13.37
C GLN A 28 -19.49 14.67 13.64
N MET A 29 -19.15 14.26 14.85
CA MET A 29 -17.79 13.88 15.21
C MET A 29 -17.21 12.87 14.21
N PRO A 30 -16.08 13.21 13.54
CA PRO A 30 -15.45 12.33 12.58
C PRO A 30 -14.76 11.17 13.28
N ASN A 31 -14.33 10.19 12.49
CA ASN A 31 -13.56 9.08 13.02
C ASN A 31 -12.14 9.55 13.40
N LEU A 32 -11.83 9.55 14.70
CA LEU A 32 -10.56 10.08 15.20
C LEU A 32 -9.32 9.25 14.81
N ILE A 33 -9.51 8.03 14.31
CA ILE A 33 -8.42 7.16 13.80
C ILE A 33 -8.37 7.11 12.28
N GLU A 34 -9.22 7.86 11.59
CA GLU A 34 -9.35 7.85 10.13
C GLU A 34 -8.05 8.24 9.45
N VAL A 35 -7.43 9.34 9.87
CA VAL A 35 -6.16 9.83 9.30
C VAL A 35 -5.07 8.76 9.32
N GLN A 36 -4.96 7.99 10.42
CA GLN A 36 -3.96 6.94 10.55
C GLN A 36 -4.25 5.75 9.63
N ARG A 37 -5.52 5.37 9.53
CA ARG A 37 -5.95 4.26 8.65
C ARG A 37 -5.78 4.62 7.19
N GLU A 38 -6.27 5.79 6.78
CA GLU A 38 -6.21 6.27 5.41
C GLU A 38 -4.77 6.48 4.95
N SER A 39 -3.90 7.08 5.79
CA SER A 39 -2.50 7.28 5.42
C SER A 39 -1.78 5.97 5.12
N TYR A 40 -2.08 4.90 5.85
CA TYR A 40 -1.46 3.61 5.63
C TYR A 40 -2.07 2.86 4.43
N GLU A 41 -3.38 2.98 4.23
CA GLU A 41 -4.07 2.41 3.07
C GLU A 41 -3.58 3.03 1.76
N GLN A 42 -3.43 4.35 1.72
CA GLN A 42 -2.84 5.11 0.61
C GLN A 42 -1.40 4.69 0.30
N PHE A 43 -0.64 4.32 1.34
CA PHE A 43 0.73 3.84 1.15
C PHE A 43 0.77 2.43 0.54
N LEU A 44 -0.10 1.52 1.00
CA LEU A 44 -0.03 0.10 0.65
C LEU A 44 -0.73 -0.31 -0.64
N ARG A 45 -1.89 0.28 -0.97
CA ARG A 45 -2.75 -0.24 -2.05
C ARG A 45 -2.81 0.73 -3.22
N SER A 46 -2.37 0.28 -4.39
CA SER A 46 -2.74 0.93 -5.64
C SER A 46 -4.11 0.42 -6.06
N ASP A 47 -4.89 1.29 -6.68
CA ASP A 47 -6.20 0.94 -7.23
C ASP A 47 -6.17 1.16 -8.75
N PRO A 48 -5.99 0.09 -9.53
CA PRO A 48 -5.98 0.16 -11.00
C PRO A 48 -7.31 0.69 -11.58
N ALA A 49 -8.43 0.54 -10.87
CA ALA A 49 -9.74 0.97 -11.37
C ALA A 49 -9.90 2.49 -11.31
N THR A 50 -9.31 3.14 -10.30
CA THR A 50 -9.27 4.61 -10.19
C THR A 50 -8.01 5.22 -10.78
N GLY A 51 -7.03 4.40 -11.18
CA GLY A 51 -5.70 4.84 -11.62
C GLY A 51 -4.85 5.37 -10.47
N TYR A 52 -5.22 5.10 -9.22
CA TYR A 52 -4.48 5.56 -8.06
C TYR A 52 -3.21 4.71 -7.87
N VAL A 53 -2.06 5.38 -7.92
CA VAL A 53 -0.75 4.77 -7.65
C VAL A 53 -0.37 5.01 -6.19
N SER A 54 -0.14 3.90 -5.47
CA SER A 54 0.20 3.91 -4.05
C SER A 54 1.53 4.58 -3.78
N GLY A 55 1.75 4.99 -2.53
CA GLY A 55 3.06 5.50 -2.10
C GLY A 55 4.18 4.48 -2.36
N LEU A 56 3.93 3.21 -2.04
CA LEU A 56 4.89 2.12 -2.24
C LEU A 56 5.26 1.94 -3.73
N GLU A 57 4.26 1.91 -4.61
CA GLU A 57 4.49 1.77 -6.05
C GLU A 57 5.24 2.98 -6.63
N LYS A 58 4.90 4.19 -6.19
CA LYS A 58 5.64 5.42 -6.58
C LYS A 58 7.10 5.34 -6.17
N THR A 59 7.40 4.89 -4.95
CA THR A 59 8.78 4.76 -4.48
C THR A 59 9.54 3.71 -5.30
N LEU A 60 8.93 2.55 -5.58
CA LEU A 60 9.57 1.53 -6.43
C LEU A 60 9.83 2.07 -7.84
N ARG A 61 8.81 2.66 -8.49
CA ARG A 61 8.96 3.29 -9.82
C ARG A 61 9.92 4.47 -9.86
N SER A 62 10.25 5.09 -8.73
CA SER A 62 11.23 6.18 -8.68
C SER A 62 12.68 5.69 -8.67
N VAL A 63 12.92 4.47 -8.18
CA VAL A 63 14.25 3.86 -8.11
C VAL A 63 14.56 3.06 -9.37
N PHE A 64 13.55 2.45 -9.96
CA PHE A 64 13.66 1.72 -11.22
C PHE A 64 13.39 2.64 -12.42
N PRO A 65 14.05 2.44 -13.57
CA PRO A 65 14.96 1.34 -13.90
C PRO A 65 16.39 1.55 -13.37
N ILE A 66 17.01 0.46 -12.91
CA ILE A 66 18.42 0.44 -12.50
C ILE A 66 19.25 -0.09 -13.67
N ARG A 67 20.23 0.70 -14.12
CA ARG A 67 21.11 0.35 -15.25
C ARG A 67 22.53 0.10 -14.77
N ASP A 68 23.17 -0.90 -15.33
CA ASP A 68 24.59 -1.14 -15.10
C ASP A 68 25.45 -0.06 -15.78
N PHE A 69 26.64 0.19 -15.23
CA PHE A 69 27.60 1.16 -15.77
C PHE A 69 28.07 0.80 -17.18
N ALA A 70 28.19 -0.49 -17.50
CA ALA A 70 28.56 -0.95 -18.83
C ALA A 70 27.38 -0.92 -19.83
N GLY A 71 26.15 -0.65 -19.36
CA GLY A 71 24.96 -0.61 -20.21
C GLY A 71 24.54 -1.97 -20.79
N THR A 72 25.10 -3.07 -20.29
CA THR A 72 24.82 -4.45 -20.72
C THR A 72 23.58 -5.04 -20.03
N ALA A 73 23.10 -4.42 -18.94
CA ALA A 73 21.95 -4.89 -18.21
C ALA A 73 21.11 -3.73 -17.65
N GLU A 74 19.79 -3.92 -17.67
CA GLU A 74 18.80 -3.01 -17.07
C GLU A 74 17.79 -3.84 -16.27
N MET A 75 17.52 -3.42 -15.04
CA MET A 75 16.50 -4.00 -14.19
C MET A 75 15.31 -3.04 -14.12
N ASP A 76 14.13 -3.57 -14.42
CA ASP A 76 12.88 -2.84 -14.48
C ASP A 76 11.85 -3.41 -13.49
N PHE A 77 10.95 -2.56 -13.03
CA PHE A 77 9.90 -2.91 -12.08
C PHE A 77 8.58 -3.11 -12.83
N VAL A 78 7.99 -4.31 -12.70
CA VAL A 78 6.71 -4.62 -13.34
C VAL A 78 5.56 -4.30 -12.39
N HIS A 79 5.49 -5.01 -11.26
CA HIS A 79 4.46 -4.84 -10.24
C HIS A 79 4.91 -5.41 -8.88
N TYR A 80 4.12 -5.15 -7.84
CA TYR A 80 4.31 -5.71 -6.50
C TYR A 80 3.01 -6.34 -6.01
N GLU A 81 3.14 -7.34 -5.15
CA GLU A 81 2.05 -8.01 -4.48
C GLU A 81 2.36 -8.12 -2.97
N LEU A 82 1.36 -7.82 -2.15
CA LEU A 82 1.42 -8.03 -0.70
C LEU A 82 0.62 -9.30 -0.39
N GLU A 83 1.31 -10.32 0.12
CA GLU A 83 0.67 -11.56 0.54
C GLU A 83 -0.05 -11.37 1.88
N ASP A 84 -0.97 -12.29 2.19
CA ASP A 84 -1.63 -12.25 3.48
C ASP A 84 -0.65 -12.53 4.64
N PRO A 85 -0.81 -11.88 5.80
CA PRO A 85 -0.03 -12.15 6.98
C PRO A 85 -0.09 -13.62 7.39
N LYS A 86 1.05 -14.19 7.77
CA LYS A 86 1.16 -15.61 8.17
C LYS A 86 0.44 -15.94 9.47
N TYR A 87 0.25 -14.95 10.33
CA TYR A 87 -0.30 -15.10 11.68
C TYR A 87 -1.32 -13.99 11.96
N ASP A 88 -2.31 -14.32 12.77
CA ASP A 88 -3.32 -13.36 13.22
C ASP A 88 -2.77 -12.43 14.32
N VAL A 89 -3.44 -11.28 14.50
CA VAL A 89 -3.07 -10.27 15.50
C VAL A 89 -2.99 -10.84 16.92
N GLU A 90 -3.92 -11.72 17.30
CA GLU A 90 -3.95 -12.33 18.64
C GLU A 90 -2.77 -13.30 18.86
N GLU A 91 -2.42 -14.08 17.84
CA GLU A 91 -1.26 -14.98 17.90
C GLU A 91 0.05 -14.17 17.97
N CYS A 92 0.16 -13.10 17.18
CA CYS A 92 1.30 -12.19 17.21
C CYS A 92 1.51 -11.58 18.61
N ARG A 93 0.42 -11.15 19.25
CA ARG A 93 0.44 -10.60 20.61
C ARG A 93 0.88 -11.60 21.66
N GLN A 94 0.38 -12.84 21.60
CA GLN A 94 0.70 -13.88 22.57
C GLN A 94 2.15 -14.37 22.45
N ARG A 95 2.65 -14.52 21.21
CA ARG A 95 4.00 -15.01 20.93
C ARG A 95 5.06 -13.92 20.94
N GLY A 96 4.68 -12.65 20.98
CA GLY A 96 5.62 -11.52 20.92
C GLY A 96 6.31 -11.38 19.56
N ILE A 97 5.63 -11.76 18.47
CA ILE A 97 6.12 -11.63 17.09
C ILE A 97 5.42 -10.47 16.37
N THR A 98 6.04 -9.95 15.31
CA THR A 98 5.49 -8.84 14.53
C THR A 98 4.40 -9.31 13.57
N TYR A 99 3.27 -8.59 13.55
CA TYR A 99 2.24 -8.76 12.53
C TYR A 99 2.70 -8.10 11.23
N ALA A 100 3.05 -8.89 10.22
CA ALA A 100 3.58 -8.43 8.96
C ALA A 100 3.09 -9.30 7.79
N ALA A 101 2.92 -8.66 6.63
CA ALA A 101 2.62 -9.27 5.35
C ALA A 101 3.91 -9.40 4.52
N PRO A 102 4.19 -10.57 3.91
CA PRO A 102 5.30 -10.73 2.98
C PRO A 102 5.07 -9.88 1.72
N MET A 103 6.10 -9.17 1.25
CA MET A 103 6.04 -8.44 -0.02
C MET A 103 6.81 -9.18 -1.12
N ARG A 104 6.13 -9.44 -2.25
CA ARG A 104 6.75 -9.93 -3.48
C ARG A 104 6.76 -8.84 -4.55
N VAL A 105 7.86 -8.77 -5.28
CA VAL A 105 8.05 -7.79 -6.36
C VAL A 105 8.50 -8.53 -7.60
N THR A 106 7.77 -8.34 -8.71
CA THR A 106 8.14 -8.88 -10.01
C THR A 106 9.08 -7.90 -10.70
N LEU A 107 10.32 -8.35 -10.86
CA LEU A 107 11.37 -7.60 -11.53
C LEU A 107 11.65 -8.21 -12.90
N ARG A 108 11.97 -7.36 -13.86
CA ARG A 108 12.38 -7.74 -15.20
C ARG A 108 13.83 -7.36 -15.43
N LEU A 109 14.69 -8.33 -15.68
CA LEU A 109 16.07 -8.12 -16.12
C LEU A 109 16.13 -8.19 -17.64
N ILE A 110 16.60 -7.10 -18.26
CA ILE A 110 16.85 -6.98 -19.69
C ILE A 110 18.36 -6.99 -19.89
N VAL A 111 18.85 -7.96 -20.65
CA VAL A 111 20.27 -8.04 -21.03
C VAL A 111 20.42 -7.51 -22.44
N PHE A 112 21.38 -6.61 -22.63
CA PHE A 112 21.72 -6.02 -23.92
C PHE A 112 23.05 -6.57 -24.42
N GLU A 113 23.12 -6.79 -25.73
CA GLU A 113 24.37 -6.94 -26.45
C GLU A 113 24.76 -5.57 -27.01
N VAL A 114 25.99 -5.15 -26.73
CA VAL A 114 26.53 -3.86 -27.16
C VAL A 114 27.55 -4.13 -28.25
N ASP A 115 27.21 -3.73 -29.49
CA ASP A 115 28.12 -3.80 -30.61
C ASP A 115 29.12 -2.64 -30.53
N GLN A 116 30.41 -2.96 -30.53
CA GLN A 116 31.51 -2.00 -30.36
C GLN A 116 31.70 -1.10 -31.58
N ASP A 117 31.20 -1.49 -32.76
CA ASP A 117 31.39 -0.74 -34.00
C ASP A 117 30.23 0.23 -34.30
N THR A 118 29.03 -0.05 -33.79
CA THR A 118 27.80 0.70 -34.12
C THR A 118 27.16 1.41 -32.92
N GLU A 119 27.65 1.16 -31.69
CA GLU A 119 27.05 1.63 -30.42
C GLU A 119 25.56 1.29 -30.25
N THR A 120 24.98 0.47 -31.14
CA THR A 120 23.59 0.04 -31.05
C THR A 120 23.43 -1.05 -30.00
N ARG A 121 22.38 -0.91 -29.18
CA ARG A 121 22.02 -1.88 -28.14
C ARG A 121 20.91 -2.77 -28.67
N SER A 122 21.20 -4.05 -28.83
CA SER A 122 20.19 -5.07 -29.13
C SER A 122 19.78 -5.79 -27.85
N VAL A 123 18.51 -6.16 -27.74
CA VAL A 123 18.03 -6.97 -26.62
C VAL A 123 18.48 -8.41 -26.84
N LEU A 124 19.27 -8.95 -25.92
CA LEU A 124 19.73 -10.33 -25.94
C LEU A 124 18.74 -11.25 -25.23
N ASP A 125 18.33 -10.87 -24.02
CA ASP A 125 17.48 -11.72 -23.17
C ASP A 125 16.60 -10.87 -22.25
N ILE A 126 15.44 -11.40 -21.90
CA ILE A 126 14.50 -10.81 -20.95
C ILE A 126 14.09 -11.90 -19.97
N LYS A 127 14.39 -11.69 -18.68
CA LYS A 127 13.97 -12.58 -17.60
C LYS A 127 13.10 -11.84 -16.61
N GLU A 128 11.90 -12.35 -16.38
CA GLU A 128 11.00 -11.86 -15.33
C GLU A 128 11.01 -12.85 -14.16
N GLN A 129 11.11 -12.32 -12.94
CA GLN A 129 11.13 -13.13 -11.74
C GLN A 129 10.49 -12.41 -10.55
N ASP A 130 9.75 -13.19 -9.75
CA ASP A 130 9.21 -12.74 -8.47
C ASP A 130 10.26 -12.87 -7.37
N VAL A 131 10.55 -11.74 -6.73
CA VAL A 131 11.55 -11.61 -5.67
C VAL A 131 10.87 -11.22 -4.36
N TYR A 132 11.21 -11.92 -3.29
CA TYR A 132 10.76 -11.57 -1.94
C TYR A 132 11.55 -10.37 -1.40
N MET A 133 10.85 -9.33 -0.95
CA MET A 133 11.39 -8.02 -0.58
C MET A 133 11.05 -7.61 0.86
N GLY A 134 10.97 -8.59 1.78
CA GLY A 134 10.73 -8.36 3.21
C GLY A 134 9.44 -8.95 3.72
#